data_AF-R6TK01-F1
#
_entry.id   AF-R6TK01-F1
#
_cell.length_a   1.000
_cell.length_b   1.000
_cell.length_c   1.000
_cell.angle_alpha   90.00
_cell.angle_beta   90.00
_cell.angle_gamma   90.00
#
_symmetry.space_group_name_H-M   'P 1'
#
loop_
_entity.id
_entity.type
_entity.pdbx_description
1 polymer ?
#
loop_
_entity_poly.entity_id
_entity_poly.type
_entity_poly.pdbx_seq_one_letter_code
_entity_poly.pdbx_strand_id
1 'polypeptide(L)' 'MIYDWEKAGVLYRQGESDGAISRELGCTSKAVGNWRKRMGLPPNYQQGMQKRKP' A
#
# COMPACT_ATOMS: atom_id res chain seq x y z
N MET A 1 16.64 3.06 0.27
CA MET A 1 15.53 2.85 1.23
C MET A 1 15.05 1.43 1.08
N ILE A 2 15.38 0.57 2.05
CA ILE A 2 14.96 -0.83 2.09
C ILE A 2 13.71 -0.85 2.96
N TYR A 3 12.54 -0.91 2.33
CA TYR A 3 11.28 -1.11 3.05
C TYR A 3 11.03 -2.60 3.22
N ASP A 4 10.31 -2.97 4.27
CA ASP A 4 10.03 -4.36 4.62
C ASP A 4 8.89 -4.93 3.76
N TRP A 5 9.20 -5.27 2.51
CA TRP A 5 8.22 -5.71 1.52
C TRP A 5 7.58 -7.06 1.84
N GLU A 6 8.24 -7.89 2.66
CA GLU A 6 7.63 -9.11 3.18
C GLU A 6 6.46 -8.77 4.11
N LYS A 7 6.67 -7.80 5.02
CA LYS A 7 5.60 -7.28 5.89
C LYS A 7 4.47 -6.64 5.06
N ALA A 8 4.81 -5.92 3.99
CA ALA A 8 3.82 -5.39 3.05
C ALA A 8 2.92 -6.48 2.45
N GLY A 9 3.51 -7.62 2.06
CA GLY A 9 2.78 -8.78 1.53
C GLY A 9 1.86 -9.44 2.56
N VAL A 10 2.28 -9.51 3.82
CA VAL A 10 1.44 -10.02 4.92
C VAL A 10 0.21 -9.12 5.13
N LEU A 11 0.42 -7.82 5.26
CA LEU A 11 -0.66 -6.84 5.43
C LEU A 11 -1.61 -6.84 4.23
N TYR A 12 -1.06 -6.85 3.02
CA TYR A 12 -1.86 -6.93 1.79
C TYR A 12 -2.75 -8.19 1.76
N ARG A 13 -2.21 -9.35 2.17
CA ARG A 13 -2.98 -10.61 2.28
C ARG A 13 -4.05 -10.58 3.37
N GLN A 14 -3.87 -9.76 4.41
CA GLN A 14 -4.90 -9.51 5.42
C GLN A 14 -6.01 -8.59 4.91
N GLY A 15 -5.89 -8.04 3.69
CA GLY A 15 -6.86 -7.11 3.11
C GLY A 15 -6.60 -5.65 3.47
N GLU A 16 -5.42 -5.33 4.02
CA GLU A 16 -5.05 -3.94 4.32
C GLU A 16 -4.94 -3.11 3.03
N SER A 17 -5.27 -1.83 3.17
CA SER A 17 -5.17 -0.85 2.09
C SER A 17 -3.74 -0.34 1.92
N ASP A 18 -3.41 0.17 0.72
CA ASP A 18 -2.10 0.77 0.43
C ASP A 18 -1.73 1.88 1.44
N GLY A 19 -2.73 2.59 1.99
CA GLY A 19 -2.56 3.62 3.01
C GLY A 19 -2.14 3.06 4.38
N ALA A 20 -2.82 2.01 4.84
CA ALA A 20 -2.49 1.34 6.09
C ALA A 20 -1.12 0.65 6.01
N ILE A 21 -0.85 -0.04 4.90
CA ILE A 21 0.47 -0.61 4.59
C ILE A 21 1.54 0.48 4.61
N SER A 22 1.27 1.65 4.02
CA SER A 22 2.24 2.75 4.00
C SER A 22 2.53 3.32 5.38
N ARG A 23 1.51 3.46 6.23
CA ARG A 23 1.65 3.92 7.62
C ARG A 23 2.47 2.94 8.45
N GLU A 24 2.22 1.65 8.28
CA GLU A 24 2.88 0.59 9.04
C GLU A 24 4.34 0.35 8.61
N LEU A 25 4.64 0.59 7.35
CA LEU A 25 6.01 0.54 6.81
C LEU A 25 6.77 1.86 6.94
N GLY A 26 6.11 2.93 7.43
CA GLY A 26 6.68 4.28 7.47
C GLY A 26 7.06 4.82 6.09
N CYS A 27 6.36 4.38 5.04
CA CYS A 27 6.66 4.74 3.65
C CYS A 27 5.52 5.57 3.04
N THR A 28 5.72 6.04 1.81
CA THR A 28 4.65 6.75 1.09
C THR A 28 3.71 5.77 0.43
N SER A 29 2.42 6.11 0.32
CA SER A 29 1.44 5.28 -0.40
C SER A 29 1.82 5.07 -1.88
N LYS A 30 2.62 5.98 -2.45
CA LYS A 30 3.19 5.82 -3.79
C LYS A 30 4.25 4.72 -3.86
N ALA A 31 5.06 4.56 -2.80
CA ALA A 31 6.02 3.46 -2.71
C ALA A 31 5.30 2.11 -2.64
N VAL A 32 4.23 2.00 -1.84
CA VAL A 32 3.38 0.80 -1.78
C VAL A 32 2.72 0.51 -3.12
N GLY A 33 2.14 1.52 -3.77
CA GLY A 33 1.56 1.36 -5.10
C GLY A 33 2.56 0.91 -6.17
N ASN A 34 3.82 1.38 -6.11
CA ASN A 34 4.88 0.90 -6.99
C ASN A 34 5.28 -0.53 -6.68
N TRP A 35 5.45 -0.91 -5.42
CA TRP A 35 5.72 -2.30 -5.02
C TRP A 35 4.61 -3.24 -5.48
N ARG A 36 3.35 -2.87 -5.23
CA ARG A 36 2.17 -3.61 -5.65
C ARG A 36 2.17 -3.87 -7.17
N LYS A 37 2.47 -2.84 -7.97
CA LYS A 37 2.61 -2.96 -9.42
C LYS A 37 3.77 -3.87 -9.84
N ARG A 38 4.93 -3.76 -9.16
CA ARG A 38 6.08 -4.63 -9.44
C ARG A 38 5.80 -6.10 -9.11
N MET A 39 4.94 -6.35 -8.11
CA MET A 39 4.49 -7.68 -7.72
C MET A 39 3.26 -8.18 -8.50
N GLY A 40 2.71 -7.38 -9.42
CA GLY A 40 1.52 -7.75 -10.19
C GLY A 40 0.22 -7.83 -9.37
N LEU A 41 0.21 -7.24 -8.16
CA LEU A 41 -0.93 -7.32 -7.25
C LEU A 41 -2.02 -6.30 -7.63
N PRO A 42 -3.31 -6.63 -7.58
CA PRO A 42 -4.39 -5.67 -7.79
C PRO A 42 -4.51 -4.70 -6.60
N PRO A 43 -5.03 -3.49 -6.80
CA PRO A 43 -5.19 -2.54 -5.71
C PRO A 43 -6.26 -2.98 -4.71
N ASN A 44 -5.88 -3.04 -3.43
CA ASN A 44 -6.82 -3.13 -2.32
C ASN A 44 -7.36 -1.73 -2.02
N TYR A 45 -8.24 -1.23 -2.89
CA TYR A 45 -8.96 0.00 -2.62
C TYR A 45 -10.08 -0.29 -1.62
N GLN A 46 -9.86 -0.02 -0.33
CA GLN A 46 -10.99 0.39 0.50
C GLN A 46 -11.46 1.73 -0.06
N GLN A 47 -12.58 1.66 -0.78
CA GLN A 47 -13.27 2.74 -1.46
C GLN A 47 -13.71 3.79 -0.43
N GLY A 48 -12.78 4.65 0.02
CA GLY A 48 -13.06 5.62 1.07
C GLY A 48 -12.16 6.85 1.07
N MET A 49 -10.94 6.80 0.50
CA MET A 49 -10.11 7.99 0.40
C MET A 49 -10.50 8.83 -0.82
N GLN A 50 -11.63 9.51 -0.67
CA GLN A 50 -12.09 10.54 -1.59
C GLN A 50 -11.02 11.63 -1.77
N LYS A 51 -10.98 12.11 -3.01
CA LYS A 51 -10.18 13.22 -3.52
C LYS A 51 -10.10 14.36 -2.51
N ARG A 52 -8.90 14.73 -2.08
CA ARG A 52 -8.61 16.13 -1.75
C ARG A 52 -8.03 16.77 -3.01
N LYS A 53 -8.93 17.28 -3.85
CA LYS A 53 -8.60 18.25 -4.90
C LYS A 53 -8.61 19.63 -4.23
N PRO A 54 -7.61 20.51 -4.47
CA PRO A 54 -7.78 21.94 -4.19
C PRO A 54 -8.87 22.53 -5.09
#